data_AF-A0A956IW25-F1
#
_entry.id   AF-A0A956IW25-F1
#
_cell.length_a   1.000
_cell.length_b   1.000
_cell.length_c   1.000
_cell.angle_alpha   90.00
_cell.angle_beta   90.00
_cell.angle_gamma   90.00
#
_symmetry.space_group_name_H-M   'P 1'
#
loop_
_entity.id
_entity.type
_entity.pdbx_description
1 polymer ?
#
loop_
_entity_poly.entity_id
_entity_poly.type
_entity_poly.pdbx_seq_one_letter_code
_entity_poly.pdbx_strand_id
1 'polypeptide(L)'
;MILRDPVHGLIAFSGPTESVVVRLLDCREVQRLRRIRALGLACLAYPGGEHSRFAHAVGSAHVMQRYLERVRSLADELPAHDRIDPWWEAVALAAALLHDLGHGPFSHTFEAVIPGMPRHEHWTSRILLDPGTEVHQVLASIDPSMPGKVDRLIHGESEIRHLARAVAGTFDVDRCDYLLRDSYMTGVRYGTLDLDWLLMSLRLYVPEGQSEAYLAVDGEKGLTAVESFFLARLYMYRQVYLHKAVRSAEVVLRALVRRLCELGPEPGTPPALARLLRGETLSVGEYLDMDDRTLETAIMAYCESGDPVLADLAGRLRHRRLFKSLRLRPEADSAAVQGRLDGVLAAAGIAPSYLGIVDRVEVDAYRDDAALVVISSSGRRERLIDASPVLRGLSRERFVQHRAIFPPEIRGEVRE
;
A
#
# COMPACT_ATOMS: atom_id res chain seq x y z
N MET A 1 7.66 16.04 -19.91
CA MET A 1 6.52 15.15 -20.21
C MET A 1 5.29 15.65 -19.46
N ILE A 2 4.09 15.59 -20.06
CA ILE A 2 2.83 15.97 -19.42
C ILE A 2 1.86 14.79 -19.49
N LEU A 3 1.21 14.46 -18.37
CA LEU A 3 0.23 13.38 -18.25
C LEU A 3 -1.09 13.95 -17.72
N ARG A 4 -2.21 13.36 -18.17
CA ARG A 4 -3.52 13.59 -17.55
C ARG A 4 -3.74 12.55 -16.46
N ASP A 5 -4.06 13.01 -15.27
CA ASP A 5 -4.41 12.19 -14.13
C ASP A 5 -5.75 12.67 -13.56
N PRO A 6 -6.71 11.77 -13.29
CA PRO A 6 -8.04 12.17 -12.83
C PRO A 6 -8.06 12.72 -11.39
N VAL A 7 -7.02 12.44 -10.60
CA VAL A 7 -6.91 12.86 -9.20
C VAL A 7 -6.20 14.20 -9.11
N HIS A 8 -5.06 14.33 -9.79
CA HIS A 8 -4.18 15.51 -9.71
C HIS A 8 -4.31 16.47 -10.91
N GLY A 9 -5.15 16.15 -11.90
CA GLY A 9 -5.34 16.97 -13.09
C GLY A 9 -4.21 16.81 -14.10
N LEU A 10 -3.41 17.86 -14.30
CA LEU A 10 -2.24 17.80 -15.20
C LEU A 10 -0.98 17.60 -14.38
N ILE A 11 -0.30 16.48 -14.61
CA ILE A 11 1.01 16.18 -14.02
C ILE A 11 2.09 16.50 -15.04
N ALA A 12 3.07 17.33 -14.66
CA ALA A 12 4.14 17.76 -15.55
C ALA A 12 5.52 17.54 -14.92
N PHE A 13 6.32 16.70 -15.58
CA PHE A 13 7.73 16.48 -15.27
C PHE A 13 8.56 17.13 -16.39
N SER A 14 8.90 18.41 -16.23
CA SER A 14 9.48 19.24 -17.32
C SER A 14 10.84 19.86 -17.00
N GLY A 15 11.25 19.93 -15.74
CA GLY A 15 12.54 20.49 -15.39
C GLY A 15 13.70 19.47 -15.49
N PRO A 16 14.93 19.94 -15.28
CA PRO A 16 16.12 19.11 -15.40
C PRO A 16 16.15 17.95 -14.40
N THR A 17 15.73 18.18 -13.16
CA THR A 17 15.68 17.17 -12.08
C THR A 17 14.58 16.15 -12.33
N GLU A 18 13.41 16.58 -12.80
CA GLU A 18 12.29 15.68 -13.10
C GLU A 18 12.53 14.79 -14.33
N SER A 19 13.60 15.03 -15.10
CA SER A 19 14.01 14.14 -16.20
C SER A 19 14.28 12.70 -15.73
N VAL A 20 14.68 12.50 -14.47
CA VAL A 20 14.83 11.16 -13.87
C VAL A 20 13.53 10.38 -13.91
N VAL A 21 12.39 11.03 -13.60
CA VAL A 21 11.07 10.41 -13.62
C VAL A 21 10.72 9.97 -15.03
N VAL A 22 10.95 10.83 -16.03
CA VAL A 22 10.68 10.51 -17.43
C VAL A 22 11.47 9.28 -17.88
N ARG A 23 12.76 9.22 -17.57
CA ARG A 23 13.63 8.09 -17.91
C ARG A 23 13.21 6.79 -17.22
N LEU A 24 12.84 6.87 -15.93
CA LEU A 24 12.39 5.72 -15.16
C LEU A 24 11.04 5.19 -15.63
N LEU A 25 10.15 6.07 -16.10
CA LEU A 25 8.85 5.64 -16.63
C LEU A 25 9.01 4.78 -17.88
N ASP A 26 10.07 4.93 -18.66
CA ASP A 26 10.33 4.07 -19.82
C ASP A 26 10.84 2.67 -19.43
N CYS A 27 11.28 2.46 -18.19
CA CYS A 27 11.77 1.16 -17.73
C CYS A 27 10.65 0.11 -17.68
N ARG A 28 10.95 -1.10 -18.15
CA ARG A 28 10.02 -2.24 -18.15
C ARG A 28 9.48 -2.57 -16.75
N GLU A 29 10.29 -2.44 -15.71
CA GLU A 29 9.89 -2.74 -14.33
C GLU A 29 8.82 -1.76 -13.84
N VAL A 30 8.91 -0.49 -14.23
CA VAL A 30 7.88 0.53 -13.92
C VAL A 30 6.64 0.32 -14.78
N GLN A 31 6.80 0.03 -16.07
CA GLN A 31 5.67 -0.25 -16.97
C GLN A 31 4.86 -1.49 -16.57
N ARG A 32 5.49 -2.47 -15.92
CA ARG A 32 4.82 -3.64 -15.32
C ARG A 32 3.71 -3.22 -14.34
N LEU A 33 3.90 -2.15 -13.57
CA LEU A 33 2.92 -1.67 -12.60
C LEU A 33 1.57 -1.29 -13.21
N ARG A 34 1.48 -1.11 -14.54
CA ARG A 34 0.20 -0.90 -15.25
C ARG A 34 -0.72 -2.12 -15.20
N ARG A 35 -0.15 -3.30 -14.97
CA ARG A 35 -0.86 -4.60 -14.97
C ARG A 35 -1.09 -5.14 -13.56
N ILE A 36 -0.84 -4.31 -12.54
CA ILE A 36 -1.04 -4.64 -11.13
C ILE A 36 -1.97 -3.60 -10.54
N ARG A 37 -3.14 -4.02 -10.05
CA ARG A 37 -4.10 -3.13 -9.39
C ARG A 37 -3.57 -2.69 -8.04
N ALA A 38 -3.72 -1.40 -7.72
CA ALA A 38 -3.29 -0.86 -6.43
C ALA A 38 -4.07 -1.51 -5.27
N LEU A 39 -5.39 -1.61 -5.41
CA LEU A 39 -6.28 -2.17 -4.40
C LEU A 39 -6.54 -3.69 -4.52
N GLY A 40 -5.72 -4.41 -5.31
CA GLY A 40 -5.85 -5.85 -5.50
C GLY A 40 -7.28 -6.27 -5.87
N LEU A 41 -7.90 -7.11 -5.03
CA LEU A 41 -9.25 -7.64 -5.25
C LEU A 41 -10.39 -6.68 -4.87
N ALA A 42 -10.09 -5.42 -4.54
CA ALA A 42 -11.13 -4.46 -4.16
C ALA A 42 -12.13 -4.15 -5.28
N CYS A 43 -11.76 -4.35 -6.55
CA CYS A 43 -12.66 -4.23 -7.69
C CYS A 43 -13.92 -5.12 -7.56
N LEU A 44 -13.81 -6.24 -6.84
CA LEU A 44 -14.95 -7.12 -6.54
C LEU A 44 -15.93 -6.50 -5.54
N ALA A 45 -15.54 -5.48 -4.77
CA ALA A 45 -16.44 -4.70 -3.92
C ALA A 45 -16.83 -3.36 -4.55
N TYR A 46 -15.86 -2.72 -5.23
CA TYR A 46 -15.93 -1.37 -5.78
C TYR A 46 -15.59 -1.44 -7.27
N PRO A 47 -16.57 -1.46 -8.19
CA PRO A 47 -16.32 -1.65 -9.62
C PRO A 47 -15.34 -0.64 -10.24
N GLY A 48 -15.20 0.56 -9.66
CA GLY A 48 -14.23 1.56 -10.10
C GLY A 48 -12.82 1.42 -9.51
N GLY A 49 -12.63 0.57 -8.50
CA GLY A 49 -11.35 0.30 -7.83
C GLY A 49 -10.39 -0.56 -8.67
N GLU A 50 -10.16 -0.12 -9.91
CA GLU A 50 -9.39 -0.80 -10.97
C GLU A 50 -8.10 -0.06 -11.31
N HIS A 51 -7.77 1.04 -10.59
CA HIS A 51 -6.55 1.80 -10.85
C HIS A 51 -5.30 0.95 -10.60
N SER A 52 -4.30 1.18 -11.44
CA SER A 52 -3.03 0.46 -11.38
C SER A 52 -2.04 1.14 -10.44
N ARG A 53 -1.07 0.36 -9.95
CA ARG A 53 0.07 0.88 -9.19
C ARG A 53 0.90 1.87 -9.99
N PHE A 54 0.89 1.77 -11.32
CA PHE A 54 1.54 2.77 -12.18
C PHE A 54 0.92 4.17 -12.01
N ALA A 55 -0.42 4.26 -11.96
CA ALA A 55 -1.08 5.55 -11.76
C ALA A 55 -0.76 6.13 -10.38
N HIS A 56 -0.70 5.28 -9.35
CA HIS A 56 -0.26 5.64 -8.02
C HIS A 56 1.20 6.13 -8.00
N ALA A 57 2.14 5.37 -8.57
CA ALA A 57 3.55 5.75 -8.65
C ALA A 57 3.77 7.13 -9.29
N VAL A 58 3.09 7.41 -10.42
CA VAL A 58 3.13 8.72 -11.07
C VAL A 58 2.56 9.82 -10.16
N GLY A 59 1.46 9.52 -9.48
CA GLY A 59 0.84 10.44 -8.52
C GLY A 59 1.74 10.73 -7.32
N SER A 60 2.35 9.71 -6.70
CA SER A 60 3.29 9.87 -5.59
C SER A 60 4.52 10.70 -5.99
N ALA A 61 5.05 10.49 -7.21
CA ALA A 61 6.11 11.34 -7.75
C ALA A 61 5.67 12.80 -7.94
N HIS A 62 4.42 13.03 -8.36
CA HIS A 62 3.86 14.38 -8.44
C HIS A 62 3.68 15.04 -7.07
N VAL A 63 3.17 14.31 -6.08
CA VAL A 63 3.05 14.82 -4.71
C VAL A 63 4.43 15.15 -4.14
N MET A 64 5.44 14.32 -4.42
CA MET A 64 6.83 14.60 -4.06
C MET A 64 7.37 15.87 -4.71
N GLN A 65 7.13 16.09 -6.00
CA GLN A 65 7.51 17.35 -6.68
C GLN A 65 6.94 18.58 -5.94
N ARG A 66 5.66 18.53 -5.56
CA ARG A 66 5.00 19.62 -4.82
C ARG A 66 5.54 19.79 -3.39
N TYR A 67 5.87 18.68 -2.72
CA TYR A 67 6.55 18.71 -1.44
C TYR A 67 7.93 19.39 -1.56
N LEU A 68 8.70 19.05 -2.59
CA LEU A 68 10.02 19.63 -2.85
C LEU A 68 9.95 21.13 -3.15
N GLU A 69 8.94 21.58 -3.93
CA GLU A 69 8.64 23.00 -4.12
C GLU A 69 8.38 23.72 -2.80
N ARG A 70 7.60 23.08 -1.91
CA ARG A 70 7.35 23.64 -0.58
C ARG A 70 8.63 23.75 0.24
N VAL A 71 9.43 22.70 0.31
CA VAL A 71 10.71 22.72 1.04
C VAL A 71 11.66 23.77 0.48
N ARG A 72 11.73 23.92 -0.85
CA ARG A 72 12.54 24.95 -1.50
C ARG A 72 12.10 26.36 -1.11
N SER A 73 10.80 26.60 -0.97
CA SER A 73 10.27 27.89 -0.48
C SER A 73 10.66 28.21 0.97
N LEU A 74 11.12 27.22 1.73
CA LEU A 74 11.57 27.32 3.12
C LEU A 74 13.10 27.21 3.25
N ALA A 75 13.85 27.14 2.14
CA ALA A 75 15.27 26.81 2.15
C ALA A 75 16.14 27.81 2.95
N ASP A 76 15.73 29.07 3.03
CA ASP A 76 16.43 30.10 3.81
C ASP A 76 16.32 29.87 5.32
N GLU A 77 15.28 29.15 5.77
CA GLU A 77 15.08 28.77 7.17
C GLU A 77 15.85 27.48 7.54
N LEU A 78 16.45 26.80 6.55
CA LEU A 78 17.12 25.52 6.73
C LEU A 78 18.64 25.63 6.92
N PRO A 79 19.22 24.80 7.81
CA PRO A 79 20.66 24.53 7.80
C PRO A 79 21.12 24.10 6.41
N ALA A 80 22.33 24.48 6.03
CA ALA A 80 22.85 24.20 4.69
C ALA A 80 22.85 22.69 4.34
N HIS A 81 23.06 21.81 5.32
CA HIS A 81 23.07 20.36 5.12
C HIS A 81 21.67 19.74 4.97
N ASP A 82 20.61 20.46 5.35
CA ASP A 82 19.22 20.07 5.15
C ASP A 82 18.63 20.68 3.86
N ARG A 83 19.36 21.54 3.16
CA ARG A 83 18.88 22.10 1.90
C ARG A 83 18.91 21.02 0.83
N ILE A 84 17.84 20.97 0.04
CA ILE A 84 17.72 20.01 -1.06
C ILE A 84 18.38 20.60 -2.29
N ASP A 85 19.49 20.00 -2.69
CA ASP A 85 20.14 20.28 -3.97
C ASP A 85 19.46 19.50 -5.13
N PRO A 86 19.78 19.82 -6.40
CA PRO A 86 19.17 19.15 -7.55
C PRO A 86 19.40 17.63 -7.59
N TRP A 87 20.46 17.12 -6.96
CA TRP A 87 20.75 15.69 -6.93
C TRP A 87 19.83 14.98 -5.93
N TRP A 88 19.67 15.51 -4.72
CA TRP A 88 18.72 15.00 -3.73
C TRP A 88 17.27 15.12 -4.19
N GLU A 89 16.96 16.15 -4.96
CA GLU A 89 15.66 16.29 -5.62
C GLU A 89 15.38 15.13 -6.58
N ALA A 90 16.35 14.77 -7.42
CA ALA A 90 16.25 13.63 -8.32
C ALA A 90 16.13 12.29 -7.55
N VAL A 91 16.90 12.11 -6.46
CA VAL A 91 16.80 10.93 -5.58
C VAL A 91 15.40 10.83 -4.96
N ALA A 92 14.85 11.93 -4.44
CA ALA A 92 13.54 11.95 -3.80
C ALA A 92 12.41 11.64 -4.78
N LEU A 93 12.46 12.22 -5.99
CA LEU A 93 11.51 11.93 -7.06
C LEU A 93 11.58 10.47 -7.51
N ALA A 94 12.79 9.91 -7.65
CA ALA A 94 12.97 8.50 -7.98
C ALA A 94 12.44 7.58 -6.87
N ALA A 95 12.72 7.89 -5.59
CA ALA A 95 12.19 7.12 -4.47
C ALA A 95 10.66 7.14 -4.40
N ALA A 96 10.04 8.32 -4.56
CA ALA A 96 8.59 8.44 -4.59
C ALA A 96 7.96 7.64 -5.75
N LEU A 97 8.58 7.63 -6.92
CA LEU A 97 8.11 6.84 -8.07
C LEU A 97 8.27 5.33 -7.86
N LEU A 98 9.36 4.90 -7.21
CA LEU A 98 9.79 3.49 -7.17
C LEU A 98 9.51 2.78 -5.85
N HIS A 99 8.98 3.44 -4.81
CA HIS A 99 8.73 2.83 -3.49
C HIS A 99 7.92 1.52 -3.57
N ASP A 100 6.99 1.46 -4.52
CA ASP A 100 6.04 0.38 -4.74
C ASP A 100 6.45 -0.63 -5.84
N LEU A 101 7.67 -0.51 -6.38
CA LEU A 101 8.12 -1.28 -7.55
C LEU A 101 8.12 -2.81 -7.32
N GLY A 102 8.38 -3.21 -6.08
CA GLY A 102 8.42 -4.60 -5.64
C GLY A 102 7.07 -5.23 -5.36
N HIS A 103 5.95 -4.60 -5.68
CA HIS A 103 4.65 -5.24 -5.50
C HIS A 103 4.36 -6.34 -6.52
N GLY A 104 3.78 -7.42 -6.02
CA GLY A 104 3.32 -8.58 -6.79
C GLY A 104 1.88 -8.43 -7.26
N PRO A 105 1.37 -9.44 -8.00
CA PRO A 105 -0.04 -9.51 -8.36
C PRO A 105 -0.94 -9.52 -7.11
N PHE A 106 -2.12 -8.90 -7.19
CA PHE A 106 -3.06 -8.76 -6.06
C PHE A 106 -2.44 -8.15 -4.78
N SER A 107 -1.36 -7.38 -4.91
CA SER A 107 -0.79 -6.60 -3.81
C SER A 107 -0.42 -7.47 -2.59
N HIS A 108 -0.62 -6.94 -1.37
CA HIS A 108 -0.31 -7.65 -0.12
C HIS A 108 -0.98 -9.01 0.04
N THR A 109 -2.10 -9.26 -0.66
CA THR A 109 -2.79 -10.54 -0.53
C THR A 109 -1.91 -11.67 -1.02
N PHE A 110 -1.15 -11.50 -2.10
CA PHE A 110 -0.30 -12.55 -2.67
C PHE A 110 0.91 -12.87 -1.78
N GLU A 111 1.58 -11.84 -1.25
CA GLU A 111 2.69 -11.99 -0.29
C GLU A 111 2.25 -12.75 0.97
N ALA A 112 1.02 -12.52 1.44
CA ALA A 112 0.50 -13.14 2.66
C ALA A 112 0.09 -14.61 2.50
N VAL A 113 -0.07 -15.10 1.26
CA VAL A 113 -0.62 -16.44 1.00
C VAL A 113 0.41 -17.43 0.47
N ILE A 114 1.51 -16.95 -0.11
CA ILE A 114 2.61 -17.81 -0.57
C ILE A 114 3.62 -18.02 0.59
N PRO A 115 3.84 -19.25 1.06
CA PRO A 115 4.78 -19.52 2.14
C PRO A 115 6.20 -19.08 1.78
N GLY A 116 6.87 -18.35 2.69
CA GLY A 116 8.26 -17.94 2.54
C GLY A 116 8.51 -16.82 1.53
N MET A 117 7.46 -16.24 0.94
CA MET A 117 7.61 -15.14 -0.01
C MET A 117 8.11 -13.87 0.70
N PRO A 118 9.22 -13.24 0.21
CA PRO A 118 9.64 -11.94 0.72
C PRO A 118 8.57 -10.88 0.47
N ARG A 119 8.46 -9.92 1.40
CA ARG A 119 7.55 -8.78 1.24
C ARG A 119 7.98 -7.89 0.08
N HIS A 120 7.04 -7.10 -0.46
CA HIS A 120 7.31 -6.17 -1.56
C HIS A 120 8.46 -5.21 -1.28
N GLU A 121 8.67 -4.73 -0.04
CA GLU A 121 9.77 -3.81 0.26
C GLU A 121 11.13 -4.46 -0.03
N HIS A 122 11.27 -5.76 0.24
CA HIS A 122 12.47 -6.51 -0.10
C HIS A 122 12.62 -6.71 -1.62
N TRP A 123 11.53 -6.94 -2.33
CA TRP A 123 11.55 -7.01 -3.80
C TRP A 123 11.89 -5.66 -4.44
N THR A 124 11.41 -4.55 -3.88
CA THR A 124 11.78 -3.19 -4.31
C THR A 124 13.30 -3.04 -4.23
N SER A 125 13.92 -3.36 -3.09
CA SER A 125 15.38 -3.34 -2.94
C SER A 125 16.10 -4.24 -3.94
N ARG A 126 15.62 -5.49 -4.12
CA ARG A 126 16.23 -6.41 -5.09
C ARG A 126 16.18 -5.87 -6.51
N ILE A 127 15.06 -5.26 -6.93
CA ILE A 127 14.92 -4.70 -8.27
C ILE A 127 15.81 -3.46 -8.44
N LEU A 128 15.85 -2.57 -7.44
CA LEU A 128 16.68 -1.35 -7.48
C LEU A 128 18.17 -1.64 -7.50
N LEU A 129 18.61 -2.66 -6.77
CA LEU A 129 20.03 -2.97 -6.57
C LEU A 129 20.58 -4.04 -7.54
N ASP A 130 19.73 -4.64 -8.38
CA ASP A 130 20.16 -5.61 -9.40
C ASP A 130 20.62 -4.89 -10.69
N PRO A 131 21.90 -4.99 -11.08
CA PRO A 131 22.43 -4.35 -12.29
C PRO A 131 21.77 -4.82 -13.61
N GLY A 132 21.05 -5.94 -13.58
CA GLY A 132 20.30 -6.46 -14.73
C GLY A 132 18.99 -5.71 -15.03
N THR A 133 18.50 -4.86 -14.11
CA THR A 133 17.24 -4.12 -14.28
C THR A 133 17.45 -2.78 -14.99
N GLU A 134 16.46 -2.34 -15.77
CA GLU A 134 16.56 -1.05 -16.48
C GLU A 134 16.52 0.12 -15.49
N VAL A 135 15.74 -0.01 -14.40
CA VAL A 135 15.72 0.99 -13.33
C VAL A 135 17.09 1.19 -12.69
N HIS A 136 17.83 0.12 -12.39
CA HIS A 136 19.18 0.24 -11.84
C HIS A 136 20.10 0.95 -12.82
N GLN A 137 20.06 0.54 -14.09
CA GLN A 137 20.90 1.11 -15.14
C GLN A 137 20.63 2.60 -15.34
N VAL A 138 19.36 3.02 -15.32
CA VAL A 138 18.98 4.44 -15.40
C VAL A 138 19.53 5.21 -14.21
N LEU A 139 19.31 4.75 -12.98
CA LEU A 139 19.80 5.42 -11.76
C LEU A 139 21.33 5.49 -11.74
N ALA A 140 22.02 4.38 -11.98
CA ALA A 140 23.48 4.29 -11.97
C ALA A 140 24.14 5.13 -13.08
N SER A 141 23.45 5.35 -14.21
CA SER A 141 23.95 6.24 -15.27
C SER A 141 23.89 7.73 -14.92
N ILE A 142 23.06 8.11 -13.94
CA ILE A 142 23.02 9.48 -13.40
C ILE A 142 24.13 9.64 -12.36
N ASP A 143 24.17 8.72 -11.40
CA ASP A 143 25.19 8.62 -10.37
C ASP A 143 25.30 7.17 -9.89
N PRO A 144 26.49 6.54 -9.87
CA PRO A 144 26.66 5.15 -9.45
C PRO A 144 26.13 4.83 -8.03
N SER A 145 26.04 5.83 -7.15
CA SER A 145 25.52 5.68 -5.79
C SER A 145 24.00 5.86 -5.69
N MET A 146 23.35 6.39 -6.73
CA MET A 146 21.92 6.71 -6.73
C MET A 146 21.02 5.50 -6.44
N PRO A 147 21.23 4.29 -6.98
CA PRO A 147 20.41 3.13 -6.63
C PRO A 147 20.34 2.86 -5.12
N GLY A 148 21.49 2.87 -4.43
CA GLY A 148 21.56 2.66 -2.99
C GLY A 148 21.03 3.83 -2.16
N LYS A 149 21.02 5.04 -2.72
CA LYS A 149 20.43 6.22 -2.07
C LYS A 149 18.91 6.22 -2.17
N VAL A 150 18.37 5.84 -3.33
CA VAL A 150 16.93 5.65 -3.54
C VAL A 150 16.40 4.53 -2.65
N ASP A 151 17.09 3.38 -2.60
CA ASP A 151 16.73 2.25 -1.75
C ASP A 151 16.68 2.63 -0.26
N ARG A 152 17.74 3.26 0.26
CA ARG A 152 17.76 3.76 1.64
C ARG A 152 16.59 4.71 1.93
N LEU A 153 16.31 5.63 1.01
CA LEU A 153 15.26 6.62 1.20
C LEU A 153 13.86 5.98 1.26
N ILE A 154 13.60 4.94 0.45
CA ILE A 154 12.36 4.15 0.49
C ILE A 154 12.19 3.45 1.85
N HIS A 155 13.28 3.02 2.48
CA HIS A 155 13.28 2.44 3.84
C HIS A 155 13.29 3.49 4.96
N GLY A 156 13.11 4.77 4.64
CA GLY A 156 13.08 5.85 5.62
C GLY A 156 14.45 6.24 6.17
N GLU A 157 15.52 5.94 5.43
CA GLU A 157 16.89 6.26 5.78
C GLU A 157 17.46 7.34 4.84
N SER A 158 17.96 8.44 5.39
CA SER A 158 18.62 9.49 4.60
C SER A 158 19.49 10.36 5.49
N GLU A 159 20.50 10.98 4.89
CA GLU A 159 21.25 12.08 5.51
C GLU A 159 20.38 13.34 5.66
N ILE A 160 19.26 13.44 4.91
CA ILE A 160 18.28 14.53 5.02
C ILE A 160 16.99 13.98 5.63
N ARG A 161 16.80 14.22 6.92
CA ARG A 161 15.76 13.58 7.72
C ARG A 161 14.34 13.85 7.22
N HIS A 162 14.03 15.08 6.86
CA HIS A 162 12.69 15.43 6.41
C HIS A 162 12.35 14.79 5.04
N LEU A 163 13.35 14.52 4.19
CA LEU A 163 13.15 13.73 2.96
C LEU A 163 12.80 12.29 3.27
N ALA A 164 13.54 11.62 4.17
CA ALA A 164 13.20 10.26 4.60
C ALA A 164 11.76 10.16 5.10
N ARG A 165 11.30 11.19 5.82
CA ARG A 165 9.95 11.24 6.39
C ARG A 165 8.87 11.57 5.36
N ALA A 166 9.22 12.28 4.29
CA ALA A 166 8.32 12.53 3.18
C ALA A 166 8.07 11.27 2.33
N VAL A 167 9.00 10.32 2.30
CA VAL A 167 8.81 9.02 1.61
C VAL A 167 8.25 7.96 2.55
N ALA A 168 8.78 7.86 3.76
CA ALA A 168 8.43 6.86 4.76
C ALA A 168 8.28 7.50 6.15
N GLY A 169 7.13 8.14 6.38
CA GLY A 169 6.84 8.82 7.65
C GLY A 169 5.35 8.94 7.84
N THR A 170 4.90 9.41 9.01
CA THR A 170 3.46 9.47 9.32
C THR A 170 2.66 10.26 8.28
N PHE A 171 3.27 11.33 7.77
CA PHE A 171 2.82 12.11 6.61
C PHE A 171 3.81 11.91 5.46
N ASP A 172 3.52 10.96 4.59
CA ASP A 172 4.31 10.66 3.40
C ASP A 172 3.51 10.91 2.12
N VAL A 173 4.24 11.08 1.02
CA VAL A 173 3.69 11.34 -0.32
C VAL A 173 2.89 10.15 -0.85
N ASP A 174 3.25 8.93 -0.42
CA ASP A 174 2.53 7.68 -0.70
C ASP A 174 1.07 7.79 -0.22
N ARG A 175 0.87 8.03 1.09
CA ARG A 175 -0.48 8.16 1.67
C ARG A 175 -1.26 9.33 1.10
N CYS A 176 -0.59 10.42 0.78
CA CYS A 176 -1.24 11.57 0.17
C CYS A 176 -1.83 11.24 -1.21
N ASP A 177 -1.12 10.48 -2.05
CA ASP A 177 -1.68 10.03 -3.32
C ASP A 177 -2.76 8.97 -3.11
N TYR A 178 -2.45 7.86 -2.42
CA TYR A 178 -3.38 6.73 -2.43
C TYR A 178 -4.70 7.07 -1.75
N LEU A 179 -4.72 7.89 -0.68
CA LEU A 179 -5.98 8.23 -0.02
C LEU A 179 -6.92 8.97 -0.97
N LEU A 180 -6.39 9.95 -1.71
CA LEU A 180 -7.14 10.68 -2.74
C LEU A 180 -7.56 9.75 -3.87
N ARG A 181 -6.62 8.97 -4.39
CA ARG A 181 -6.82 8.12 -5.56
C ARG A 181 -7.81 7.00 -5.27
N ASP A 182 -7.64 6.29 -4.16
CA ASP A 182 -8.53 5.23 -3.75
C ASP A 182 -9.94 5.76 -3.50
N SER A 183 -10.06 6.91 -2.81
CA SER A 183 -11.33 7.60 -2.59
C SER A 183 -12.03 7.93 -3.92
N TYR A 184 -11.30 8.54 -4.85
CA TYR A 184 -11.81 8.93 -6.16
C TYR A 184 -12.24 7.71 -6.99
N MET A 185 -11.37 6.71 -7.11
CA MET A 185 -11.59 5.54 -7.98
C MET A 185 -12.65 4.59 -7.42
N THR A 186 -12.76 4.45 -6.10
CA THR A 186 -13.84 3.64 -5.48
C THR A 186 -15.16 4.37 -5.35
N GLY A 187 -15.16 5.70 -5.47
CA GLY A 187 -16.32 6.57 -5.23
C GLY A 187 -16.64 6.77 -3.73
N VAL A 188 -15.77 6.33 -2.82
CA VAL A 188 -15.93 6.52 -1.37
C VAL A 188 -15.43 7.90 -0.98
N ARG A 189 -16.37 8.86 -0.90
CA ARG A 189 -16.09 10.29 -0.67
C ARG A 189 -15.60 10.66 0.75
N TYR A 190 -15.20 9.70 1.57
CA TYR A 190 -14.70 9.95 2.92
C TYR A 190 -13.17 10.00 2.98
N GLY A 191 -12.46 9.63 1.90
CA GLY A 191 -10.99 9.70 1.82
C GLY A 191 -10.46 10.98 1.18
N THR A 192 -11.26 12.05 1.11
CA THR A 192 -10.85 13.33 0.52
C THR A 192 -9.94 14.11 1.47
N LEU A 193 -8.83 14.61 0.96
CA LEU A 193 -7.91 15.49 1.67
C LEU A 193 -7.65 16.76 0.87
N ASP A 194 -7.50 17.89 1.56
CA ASP A 194 -7.07 19.14 0.95
C ASP A 194 -5.54 19.12 0.84
N LEU A 195 -5.04 18.54 -0.25
CA LEU A 195 -3.62 18.33 -0.45
C LEU A 195 -2.86 19.65 -0.55
N ASP A 196 -3.46 20.63 -1.23
CA ASP A 196 -2.89 21.95 -1.44
C ASP A 196 -2.67 22.64 -0.10
N TRP A 197 -3.70 22.63 0.75
CA TRP A 197 -3.63 23.23 2.07
C TRP A 197 -2.68 22.47 3.01
N LEU A 198 -2.70 21.14 2.97
CA LEU A 198 -1.80 20.30 3.76
C LEU A 198 -0.34 20.62 3.45
N LEU A 199 0.04 20.57 2.17
CA LEU A 199 1.41 20.84 1.73
C LEU A 199 1.83 22.28 2.08
N MET A 200 0.96 23.27 1.84
CA MET A 200 1.30 24.65 2.18
C MET A 200 1.46 24.89 3.68
N SER A 201 0.76 24.11 4.49
CA SER A 201 0.84 24.16 5.94
C SER A 201 2.09 23.48 6.50
N LEU A 202 2.86 22.74 5.71
CA LEU A 202 4.11 22.16 6.17
C LEU A 202 5.16 23.24 6.45
N ARG A 203 5.93 23.03 7.51
CA ARG A 203 7.11 23.80 7.91
C ARG A 203 8.25 22.84 8.25
N LEU A 204 9.44 23.42 8.35
CA LEU A 204 10.60 22.74 8.88
C LEU A 204 11.15 23.52 10.07
N TYR A 205 11.70 22.83 11.05
CA TYR A 205 12.32 23.47 12.20
C TYR A 205 13.49 22.64 12.72
N VAL A 206 14.43 23.29 13.38
CA VAL A 206 15.52 22.61 14.09
C VAL A 206 15.17 22.59 15.59
N PRO A 207 14.98 21.41 16.21
CA PRO A 207 14.83 21.30 17.65
C PRO A 207 16.06 21.83 18.39
N GLU A 208 15.86 22.35 19.61
CA GLU A 208 16.98 22.80 20.42
C GLU A 208 17.93 21.63 20.75
N GLY A 209 19.24 21.86 20.63
CA GLY A 209 20.26 20.83 20.84
C GLY A 209 20.40 19.83 19.68
N GLN A 210 19.71 20.05 18.56
CA GLN A 210 19.83 19.23 17.35
C GLN A 210 20.38 20.05 16.18
N SER A 211 20.91 19.35 15.19
CA SER A 211 21.43 19.96 13.96
C SER A 211 20.48 19.79 12.77
N GLU A 212 19.67 18.73 12.76
CA GLU A 212 18.81 18.33 11.65
C GLU A 212 17.45 19.03 11.69
N ALA A 213 16.90 19.30 10.51
CA ALA A 213 15.56 19.83 10.33
C ALA A 213 14.48 18.74 10.41
N TYR A 214 13.40 19.07 11.10
CA TYR A 214 12.24 18.24 11.34
C TYR A 214 11.00 18.82 10.69
N LEU A 215 10.12 17.94 10.23
CA LEU A 215 8.80 18.33 9.72
C LEU A 215 7.95 18.91 10.87
N ALA A 216 7.25 19.98 10.56
CA ALA A 216 6.28 20.64 11.42
C ALA A 216 5.07 21.13 10.62
N VAL A 217 4.06 21.57 11.35
CA VAL A 217 2.79 22.06 10.82
C VAL A 217 2.58 23.50 11.28
N ASP A 218 2.14 24.36 10.36
CA ASP A 218 1.95 25.78 10.59
C ASP A 218 0.62 26.08 11.30
N GLY A 219 0.72 26.40 12.60
CA GLY A 219 -0.36 26.88 13.44
C GLY A 219 -1.63 26.01 13.45
N GLU A 220 -2.73 26.63 13.86
CA GLU A 220 -4.05 25.98 13.91
C GLU A 220 -4.60 25.67 12.51
N LYS A 221 -4.26 26.49 11.50
CA LYS A 221 -4.73 26.32 10.12
C LYS A 221 -4.19 25.03 9.49
N GLY A 222 -2.93 24.69 9.75
CA GLY A 222 -2.34 23.44 9.30
C GLY A 222 -2.84 22.23 10.09
N LEU A 223 -3.18 22.43 11.36
CA LEU A 223 -3.67 21.36 12.22
C LEU A 223 -4.96 20.72 11.69
N THR A 224 -5.91 21.52 11.19
CA THR A 224 -7.15 20.99 10.58
C THR A 224 -6.88 20.14 9.33
N ALA A 225 -5.87 20.49 8.53
CA ALA A 225 -5.47 19.71 7.35
C ALA A 225 -4.97 18.31 7.76
N VAL A 226 -4.14 18.29 8.79
CA VAL A 226 -3.57 17.09 9.41
C VAL A 226 -4.66 16.23 10.05
N GLU A 227 -5.61 16.82 10.77
CA GLU A 227 -6.77 16.13 11.31
C GLU A 227 -7.59 15.47 10.20
N SER A 228 -7.87 16.21 9.13
CA SER A 228 -8.59 15.69 7.96
C SER A 228 -7.87 14.52 7.30
N PHE A 229 -6.54 14.56 7.21
CA PHE A 229 -5.73 13.45 6.68
C PHE A 229 -5.92 12.16 7.48
N PHE A 230 -5.83 12.21 8.82
CA PHE A 230 -6.01 11.01 9.65
C PHE A 230 -7.45 10.52 9.67
N LEU A 231 -8.44 11.43 9.65
CA LEU A 231 -9.84 11.06 9.51
C LEU A 231 -10.11 10.38 8.17
N ALA A 232 -9.60 10.93 7.07
CA ALA A 232 -9.68 10.33 5.74
C ALA A 232 -9.09 8.92 5.74
N ARG A 233 -7.89 8.75 6.30
CA ARG A 233 -7.24 7.44 6.46
C ARG A 233 -8.13 6.46 7.24
N LEU A 234 -8.63 6.86 8.41
CA LEU A 234 -9.52 6.03 9.22
C LEU A 234 -10.75 5.60 8.43
N TYR A 235 -11.40 6.52 7.72
CA TYR A 235 -12.58 6.20 6.93
C TYR A 235 -12.27 5.27 5.76
N MET A 236 -11.14 5.45 5.08
CA MET A 236 -10.71 4.57 4.00
C MET A 236 -10.44 3.13 4.49
N TYR A 237 -9.81 2.97 5.67
CA TYR A 237 -9.71 1.64 6.29
C TYR A 237 -11.08 1.03 6.54
N ARG A 238 -12.01 1.78 7.14
CA ARG A 238 -13.33 1.25 7.51
C ARG A 238 -14.21 0.92 6.31
N GLN A 239 -14.16 1.75 5.28
CA GLN A 239 -15.06 1.66 4.13
C GLN A 239 -14.46 0.83 3.02
N VAL A 240 -13.17 0.96 2.70
CA VAL A 240 -12.57 0.32 1.52
C VAL A 240 -11.71 -0.88 1.93
N TYR A 241 -10.58 -0.64 2.61
CA TYR A 241 -9.53 -1.66 2.81
C TYR A 241 -10.03 -2.86 3.62
N LEU A 242 -10.89 -2.61 4.61
CA LEU A 242 -11.46 -3.64 5.48
C LEU A 242 -12.91 -3.99 5.12
N HIS A 243 -13.36 -3.66 3.91
CA HIS A 243 -14.70 -4.00 3.47
C HIS A 243 -14.90 -5.52 3.42
N LYS A 244 -16.04 -6.00 3.92
CA LYS A 244 -16.33 -7.44 4.07
C LYS A 244 -16.20 -8.24 2.76
N ALA A 245 -16.54 -7.64 1.62
CA ALA A 245 -16.44 -8.33 0.33
C ALA A 245 -14.99 -8.41 -0.17
N VAL A 246 -14.16 -7.39 0.12
CA VAL A 246 -12.73 -7.41 -0.18
C VAL A 246 -12.05 -8.50 0.65
N ARG A 247 -12.27 -8.48 1.97
CA ARG A 247 -11.75 -9.51 2.88
C ARG A 247 -12.21 -10.92 2.49
N SER A 248 -13.46 -11.07 2.06
CA SER A 248 -13.98 -12.34 1.58
C SER A 248 -13.24 -12.83 0.32
N ALA A 249 -13.00 -11.96 -0.66
CA ALA A 249 -12.22 -12.31 -1.84
C ALA A 249 -10.78 -12.71 -1.50
N GLU A 250 -10.12 -11.99 -0.59
CA GLU A 250 -8.77 -12.34 -0.12
C GLU A 250 -8.73 -13.70 0.58
N VAL A 251 -9.75 -14.05 1.35
CA VAL A 251 -9.87 -15.38 1.98
C VAL A 251 -10.05 -16.47 0.93
N VAL A 252 -10.87 -16.24 -0.10
CA VAL A 252 -11.01 -17.21 -1.21
C VAL A 252 -9.68 -17.39 -1.94
N LEU A 253 -8.94 -16.31 -2.23
CA LEU A 253 -7.61 -16.39 -2.85
C LEU A 253 -6.61 -17.13 -1.94
N ARG A 254 -6.63 -16.88 -0.63
CA ARG A 254 -5.81 -17.61 0.33
C ARG A 254 -6.12 -19.10 0.33
N ALA A 255 -7.39 -19.47 0.34
CA ALA A 255 -7.80 -20.87 0.27
C ALA A 255 -7.36 -21.51 -1.05
N LEU A 256 -7.46 -20.79 -2.18
CA LEU A 256 -7.02 -21.25 -3.49
C LEU A 256 -5.51 -21.54 -3.50
N VAL A 257 -4.69 -20.59 -3.04
CA VAL A 257 -3.25 -20.76 -2.97
C VAL A 257 -2.86 -21.89 -2.00
N ARG A 258 -3.53 -21.97 -0.84
CA ARG A 258 -3.31 -23.09 0.09
C ARG A 258 -3.64 -24.43 -0.56
N ARG A 259 -4.71 -24.52 -1.35
CA ARG A 259 -5.05 -25.74 -2.09
C ARG A 259 -3.97 -26.09 -3.12
N LEU A 260 -3.43 -25.11 -3.83
CA LEU A 260 -2.30 -25.32 -4.74
C LEU A 260 -1.02 -25.78 -4.00
N CYS A 261 -0.77 -25.32 -2.78
CA CYS A 261 0.35 -25.83 -1.97
C CYS A 261 0.17 -27.31 -1.60
N GLU A 262 -1.07 -27.79 -1.45
CA GLU A 262 -1.38 -29.19 -1.15
C GLU A 262 -1.30 -30.09 -2.39
N LEU A 263 -1.74 -29.60 -3.55
CA LEU A 263 -1.78 -30.35 -4.81
C LEU A 263 -0.46 -30.26 -5.59
N GLY A 264 0.28 -29.16 -5.44
CA GLY A 264 1.35 -28.75 -6.34
C GLY A 264 0.84 -27.93 -7.54
N PRO A 265 1.73 -27.63 -8.51
CA PRO A 265 1.35 -26.86 -9.69
C PRO A 265 0.37 -27.61 -10.60
N GLU A 266 -0.81 -27.00 -10.81
CA GLU A 266 -1.87 -27.52 -11.69
C GLU A 266 -1.73 -26.98 -13.13
N PRO A 267 -2.41 -27.58 -14.13
CA PRO A 267 -2.43 -27.06 -15.50
C PRO A 267 -2.78 -25.57 -15.56
N GLY A 268 -1.99 -24.79 -16.30
CA GLY A 268 -2.12 -23.33 -16.39
C GLY A 268 -1.39 -22.53 -15.30
N THR A 269 -0.74 -23.19 -14.33
CA THR A 269 0.09 -22.51 -13.33
C THR A 269 1.29 -21.81 -13.98
N PRO A 270 1.47 -20.49 -13.78
CA PRO A 270 2.60 -19.74 -14.31
C PRO A 270 3.94 -20.31 -13.79
N PRO A 271 5.02 -20.30 -14.58
CA PRO A 271 6.30 -20.89 -14.17
C PRO A 271 6.83 -20.36 -12.83
N ALA A 272 6.79 -19.04 -12.61
CA ALA A 272 7.23 -18.43 -11.36
C ALA A 272 6.38 -18.88 -10.16
N LEU A 273 5.05 -18.96 -10.31
CA LEU A 273 4.18 -19.48 -9.26
C LEU A 273 4.44 -20.97 -9.01
N ALA A 274 4.67 -21.77 -10.06
CA ALA A 274 4.96 -23.19 -9.92
C ALA A 274 6.24 -23.44 -9.10
N ARG A 275 7.27 -22.61 -9.28
CA ARG A 275 8.51 -22.65 -8.49
C ARG A 275 8.26 -22.27 -7.03
N LEU A 276 7.50 -21.20 -6.78
CA LEU A 276 7.11 -20.79 -5.43
C LEU A 276 6.32 -21.89 -4.70
N LEU A 277 5.38 -22.56 -5.38
CA LEU A 277 4.60 -23.67 -4.81
C LEU A 277 5.48 -24.88 -4.45
N ARG A 278 6.64 -25.04 -5.08
CA ARG A 278 7.64 -26.07 -4.73
C ARG A 278 8.62 -25.62 -3.64
N GLY A 279 8.46 -24.41 -3.10
CA GLY A 279 9.35 -23.83 -2.10
C GLY A 279 10.68 -23.33 -2.68
N GLU A 280 10.76 -23.11 -3.99
CA GLU A 280 11.95 -22.57 -4.64
C GLU A 280 11.98 -21.04 -4.55
N THR A 281 13.19 -20.47 -4.58
CA THR A 281 13.37 -19.02 -4.65
C THR A 281 13.31 -18.52 -6.10
N LEU A 282 12.80 -17.31 -6.28
CA LEU A 282 12.74 -16.65 -7.59
C LEU A 282 13.92 -15.71 -7.82
N SER A 283 14.41 -15.69 -9.06
CA SER A 283 15.22 -14.57 -9.56
C SER A 283 14.37 -13.30 -9.72
N VAL A 284 15.03 -12.14 -9.89
CA VAL A 284 14.34 -10.86 -10.12
C VAL A 284 13.53 -10.90 -11.43
N GLY A 285 14.09 -11.47 -12.50
CA GLY A 285 13.39 -11.62 -13.77
C GLY A 285 12.12 -12.46 -13.65
N GLU A 286 12.20 -13.65 -13.05
CA GLU A 286 11.03 -14.52 -12.85
C GLU A 286 9.95 -13.87 -11.97
N TYR A 287 10.35 -13.08 -10.98
CA TYR A 287 9.42 -12.33 -10.15
C TYR A 287 8.68 -11.24 -10.96
N LEU A 288 9.41 -10.52 -11.81
CA LEU A 288 8.86 -9.45 -12.66
C LEU A 288 7.91 -9.97 -13.74
N ASP A 289 7.99 -11.25 -14.12
CA ASP A 289 7.05 -11.86 -15.08
C ASP A 289 5.64 -12.11 -14.48
N MET A 290 5.47 -11.95 -13.17
CA MET A 290 4.16 -12.08 -12.53
C MET A 290 3.43 -10.74 -12.45
N ASP A 291 2.16 -10.72 -12.86
CA ASP A 291 1.21 -9.61 -12.67
C ASP A 291 -0.22 -10.16 -12.55
N ASP A 292 -1.21 -9.28 -12.35
CA ASP A 292 -2.59 -9.71 -12.08
C ASP A 292 -3.14 -10.56 -13.24
N ARG A 293 -2.77 -10.25 -14.49
CA ARG A 293 -3.27 -10.95 -15.67
C ARG A 293 -2.73 -12.37 -15.74
N THR A 294 -1.47 -12.55 -15.35
CA THR A 294 -0.85 -13.87 -15.25
C THR A 294 -1.61 -14.76 -14.26
N LEU A 295 -1.99 -14.23 -13.09
CA LEU A 295 -2.78 -15.00 -12.12
C LEU A 295 -4.24 -15.16 -12.52
N GLU A 296 -4.87 -14.17 -13.13
CA GLU A 296 -6.25 -14.28 -13.64
C GLU A 296 -6.37 -15.36 -14.71
N THR A 297 -5.37 -15.47 -15.58
CA THR A 297 -5.29 -16.55 -16.59
C THR A 297 -5.15 -17.91 -15.92
N ALA A 298 -4.33 -18.01 -14.86
CA ALA A 298 -4.20 -19.24 -14.08
C ALA A 298 -5.52 -19.63 -13.39
N ILE A 299 -6.19 -18.66 -12.75
CA ILE A 299 -7.51 -18.84 -12.12
C ILE A 299 -8.53 -19.33 -13.15
N MET A 300 -8.48 -18.80 -14.39
CA MET A 300 -9.35 -19.28 -15.48
C MET A 300 -9.09 -20.74 -15.82
N ALA A 301 -7.84 -21.21 -15.84
CA ALA A 301 -7.51 -22.62 -16.06
C ALA A 301 -7.94 -23.50 -14.87
N TYR A 302 -7.75 -23.02 -13.64
CA TYR A 302 -8.11 -23.75 -12.42
C TYR A 302 -9.61 -24.03 -12.28
N CYS A 303 -10.49 -23.25 -12.93
CA CYS A 303 -11.91 -23.56 -13.03
C CYS A 303 -12.20 -24.95 -13.62
N GLU A 304 -11.30 -25.48 -14.46
CA GLU A 304 -11.42 -26.78 -15.11
C GLU A 304 -10.52 -27.86 -14.44
N SER A 305 -9.98 -27.58 -13.25
CA SER A 305 -9.17 -28.56 -12.52
C SER A 305 -10.00 -29.80 -12.17
N GLY A 306 -9.34 -30.96 -12.17
CA GLY A 306 -9.93 -32.21 -11.68
C GLY A 306 -10.14 -32.20 -10.16
N ASP A 307 -9.52 -31.28 -9.42
CA ASP A 307 -9.76 -31.09 -7.99
C ASP A 307 -11.00 -30.20 -7.75
N PRO A 308 -12.07 -30.72 -7.12
CA PRO A 308 -13.32 -29.98 -6.97
C PRO A 308 -13.20 -28.76 -6.07
N VAL A 309 -12.29 -28.76 -5.09
CA VAL A 309 -12.08 -27.62 -4.18
C VAL A 309 -11.37 -26.49 -4.92
N LEU A 310 -10.32 -26.80 -5.67
CA LEU A 310 -9.62 -25.82 -6.49
C LEU A 310 -10.52 -25.20 -7.57
N ALA A 311 -11.29 -26.04 -8.27
CA ALA A 311 -12.24 -25.60 -9.30
C ALA A 311 -13.32 -24.67 -8.73
N ASP A 312 -13.89 -25.01 -7.56
CA ASP A 312 -14.86 -24.16 -6.87
C ASP A 312 -14.25 -22.81 -6.46
N LEU A 313 -13.10 -22.81 -5.78
CA LEU A 313 -12.42 -21.58 -5.33
C LEU A 313 -12.06 -20.66 -6.51
N ALA A 314 -11.54 -21.23 -7.60
CA ALA A 314 -11.24 -20.49 -8.82
C ALA A 314 -12.52 -19.90 -9.46
N GLY A 315 -13.57 -20.71 -9.57
CA GLY A 315 -14.88 -20.26 -10.04
C GLY A 315 -15.50 -19.16 -9.17
N ARG A 316 -15.28 -19.20 -7.85
CA ARG A 316 -15.76 -18.16 -6.92
C ARG A 316 -15.08 -16.82 -7.14
N LEU A 317 -13.78 -16.79 -7.36
CA LEU A 317 -13.07 -15.55 -7.70
C LEU A 317 -13.52 -15.03 -9.07
N ARG A 318 -13.50 -15.89 -10.08
CA ARG A 318 -13.80 -15.53 -11.47
C ARG A 318 -15.24 -15.03 -11.66
N HIS A 319 -16.21 -15.66 -11.00
CA HIS A 319 -17.64 -15.33 -11.13
C HIS A 319 -18.19 -14.56 -9.93
N ARG A 320 -17.31 -14.05 -9.06
CA ARG A 320 -17.66 -13.25 -7.88
C ARG A 320 -18.69 -13.93 -6.95
N ARG A 321 -18.53 -15.24 -6.71
CA ARG A 321 -19.32 -16.03 -5.75
C ARG A 321 -18.61 -16.11 -4.40
N LEU A 322 -18.41 -14.95 -3.80
CA LEU A 322 -17.60 -14.77 -2.59
C LEU A 322 -18.22 -15.42 -1.35
N PHE A 323 -17.35 -15.79 -0.40
CA PHE A 323 -17.73 -16.23 0.95
C PHE A 323 -18.59 -15.19 1.68
N LYS A 324 -19.40 -15.66 2.62
CA LYS A 324 -20.19 -14.81 3.51
C LYS A 324 -19.39 -14.48 4.75
N SER A 325 -19.81 -13.42 5.43
CA SER A 325 -19.17 -12.97 6.67
C SER A 325 -20.21 -12.71 7.75
N LEU A 326 -19.93 -13.14 8.98
CA LEU A 326 -20.65 -12.77 10.19
C LEU A 326 -19.76 -11.86 11.03
N ARG A 327 -20.26 -10.68 11.44
CA ARG A 327 -19.52 -9.79 12.34
C ARG A 327 -19.55 -10.36 13.74
N LEU A 328 -18.38 -10.49 14.36
CA LEU A 328 -18.21 -10.95 15.72
C LEU A 328 -18.07 -9.75 16.66
N ARG A 329 -18.33 -9.98 17.94
CA ARG A 329 -18.04 -9.00 18.99
C ARG A 329 -16.52 -8.85 19.15
N PRO A 330 -16.00 -7.65 19.46
CA PRO A 330 -14.57 -7.46 19.66
C PRO A 330 -13.96 -8.34 20.75
N GLU A 331 -14.75 -8.74 21.76
CA GLU A 331 -14.30 -9.52 22.92
C GLU A 331 -14.45 -11.04 22.70
N ALA A 332 -14.99 -11.47 21.56
CA ALA A 332 -15.13 -12.90 21.27
C ALA A 332 -13.75 -13.55 21.13
N ASP A 333 -13.59 -14.76 21.69
CA ASP A 333 -12.37 -15.54 21.54
C ASP A 333 -12.30 -16.13 20.12
N SER A 334 -11.31 -15.68 19.34
CA SER A 334 -11.12 -16.12 17.96
C SER A 334 -10.88 -17.62 17.84
N ALA A 335 -10.17 -18.25 18.79
CA ALA A 335 -9.87 -19.68 18.73
C ALA A 335 -11.12 -20.52 19.01
N ALA A 336 -11.91 -20.13 20.02
CA ALA A 336 -13.17 -20.79 20.33
C ALA A 336 -14.18 -20.66 19.18
N VAL A 337 -14.27 -19.48 18.54
CA VAL A 337 -15.14 -19.28 17.38
C VAL A 337 -14.65 -20.09 16.17
N GLN A 338 -13.34 -20.17 15.93
CA GLN A 338 -12.78 -20.99 14.85
C GLN A 338 -13.13 -22.47 15.06
N GLY A 339 -12.95 -23.00 16.27
CA GLY A 339 -13.29 -24.40 16.57
C GLY A 339 -14.78 -24.71 16.34
N ARG A 340 -15.68 -23.77 16.67
CA ARG A 340 -17.11 -23.91 16.35
C ARG A 340 -17.36 -23.88 14.84
N LEU A 341 -16.72 -22.98 14.11
CA LEU A 341 -16.85 -22.86 12.66
C LEU A 341 -16.35 -24.14 11.95
N ASP A 342 -15.23 -24.69 12.40
CA ASP A 342 -14.68 -25.95 11.90
C ASP A 342 -15.66 -27.12 12.12
N GLY A 343 -16.32 -27.16 13.29
CA GLY A 343 -17.37 -28.13 13.58
C GLY A 343 -18.59 -28.01 12.66
N VAL A 344 -19.03 -26.79 12.34
CA VAL A 344 -20.14 -26.54 11.41
C VAL A 344 -19.77 -26.96 9.98
N LEU A 345 -18.55 -26.64 9.52
CA LEU A 345 -18.04 -27.09 8.23
C LEU A 345 -18.01 -28.61 8.13
N ALA A 346 -17.48 -29.28 9.16
CA ALA A 346 -17.41 -30.74 9.22
C ALA A 346 -18.79 -31.39 9.21
N ALA A 347 -19.75 -30.86 9.98
CA ALA A 347 -21.13 -31.36 10.00
C ALA A 347 -21.84 -31.21 8.64
N ALA A 348 -21.50 -30.16 7.88
CA ALA A 348 -22.01 -29.93 6.53
C ALA A 348 -21.26 -30.71 5.44
N GLY A 349 -20.25 -31.51 5.79
CA GLY A 349 -19.41 -32.24 4.83
C GLY A 349 -18.53 -31.33 3.96
N ILE A 350 -18.28 -30.09 4.38
CA ILE A 350 -17.42 -29.14 3.68
C ILE A 350 -15.99 -29.30 4.20
N ALA A 351 -15.15 -29.88 3.36
CA ALA A 351 -13.72 -29.97 3.57
C ALA A 351 -12.98 -29.23 2.46
N PRO A 352 -11.78 -28.68 2.73
CA PRO A 352 -11.07 -28.68 4.02
C PRO A 352 -11.47 -27.53 4.96
N SER A 353 -11.11 -27.62 6.26
CA SER A 353 -11.54 -26.66 7.29
C SER A 353 -11.11 -25.22 7.04
N TYR A 354 -10.02 -25.00 6.30
CA TYR A 354 -9.54 -23.66 5.94
C TYR A 354 -10.45 -22.89 4.99
N LEU A 355 -11.53 -23.50 4.50
CA LEU A 355 -12.60 -22.81 3.79
C LEU A 355 -13.40 -21.87 4.72
N GLY A 356 -13.29 -22.02 6.04
CA GLY A 356 -13.78 -21.05 7.03
C GLY A 356 -12.66 -20.48 7.88
N ILE A 357 -12.71 -19.17 8.13
CA ILE A 357 -11.70 -18.48 8.93
C ILE A 357 -12.32 -17.40 9.82
N VAL A 358 -11.79 -17.28 11.03
CA VAL A 358 -11.97 -16.10 11.88
C VAL A 358 -10.90 -15.06 11.53
N ASP A 359 -11.33 -13.97 10.90
CA ASP A 359 -10.49 -12.83 10.52
C ASP A 359 -10.61 -11.74 11.59
N ARG A 360 -9.49 -11.42 12.24
CA ARG A 360 -9.38 -10.31 13.19
C ARG A 360 -8.29 -9.36 12.73
N VAL A 361 -8.67 -8.12 12.44
CA VAL A 361 -7.76 -7.04 12.06
C VAL A 361 -7.97 -5.86 12.98
N GLU A 362 -6.88 -5.32 13.49
CA GLU A 362 -6.84 -4.16 14.37
C GLU A 362 -6.08 -3.02 13.70
N VAL A 363 -6.70 -1.85 13.63
CA VAL A 363 -6.09 -0.65 13.04
C VAL A 363 -6.17 0.48 14.06
N ASP A 364 -5.02 1.01 14.45
CA ASP A 364 -4.96 2.22 15.27
C ASP A 364 -5.37 3.42 14.42
N ALA A 365 -6.33 4.21 14.89
CA ALA A 365 -6.84 5.35 14.14
C ALA A 365 -5.77 6.44 13.98
N TYR A 366 -4.94 6.63 14.99
CA TYR A 366 -3.76 7.48 14.97
C TYR A 366 -2.70 6.91 15.92
N ARG A 367 -1.45 6.88 15.46
CA ARG A 367 -0.28 6.61 16.31
C ARG A 367 0.50 7.89 16.43
N ASP A 368 0.77 8.29 17.66
CA ASP A 368 1.46 9.55 17.88
C ASP A 368 2.89 9.52 17.36
N ASP A 369 3.26 10.62 16.72
CA ASP A 369 4.57 10.84 16.17
C ASP A 369 5.25 11.98 16.93
N ALA A 370 6.10 11.62 17.89
CA ALA A 370 6.74 12.57 18.78
C ALA A 370 7.65 13.58 18.05
N ALA A 371 8.05 13.27 16.81
CA ALA A 371 8.90 14.14 16.00
C ALA A 371 8.11 15.19 15.19
N LEU A 372 6.77 15.12 15.21
CA LEU A 372 5.92 16.04 14.45
C LEU A 372 5.18 17.00 15.37
N VAL A 373 5.38 18.29 15.12
CA VAL A 373 4.89 19.38 15.97
C VAL A 373 4.09 20.39 15.18
N VAL A 374 3.21 21.11 15.89
CA VAL A 374 2.61 22.35 15.44
C VAL A 374 3.44 23.51 15.94
N ILE A 375 3.69 24.48 15.07
CA ILE A 375 4.38 25.73 15.41
C ILE A 375 3.35 26.84 15.32
N SER A 376 3.01 27.44 16.46
CA SER A 376 2.10 28.59 16.51
C SER A 376 2.75 29.87 15.97
N SER A 377 1.93 30.91 15.73
CA SER A 377 2.42 32.22 15.27
C SER A 377 3.37 32.91 16.25
N SER A 378 3.32 32.55 17.55
CA SER A 378 4.28 33.02 18.56
C SER A 378 5.57 32.22 18.62
N GLY A 379 5.74 31.21 17.74
CA GLY A 379 6.89 30.29 17.72
C GLY A 379 6.82 29.17 18.76
N ARG A 380 5.76 29.11 19.59
CA ARG A 380 5.54 28.01 20.53
C ARG A 380 5.32 26.72 19.76
N ARG A 381 6.08 25.69 20.14
CA ARG A 381 6.05 24.34 19.57
C ARG A 381 5.24 23.42 20.48
N GLU A 382 4.36 22.63 19.90
CA GLU A 382 3.50 21.70 20.63
C GLU A 382 3.35 20.41 19.80
N ARG A 383 3.34 19.24 20.44
CA ARG A 383 3.12 17.98 19.71
C ARG A 383 1.73 17.98 19.11
N LEU A 384 1.56 17.27 17.99
CA LEU A 384 0.25 17.16 17.34
C LEU A 384 -0.87 16.67 18.27
N ILE A 385 -0.60 15.63 19.06
CA ILE A 385 -1.57 15.06 20.01
C ILE A 385 -1.95 16.01 21.15
N ASP A 386 -1.05 16.93 21.50
CA ASP A 386 -1.26 17.92 22.54
C ASP A 386 -2.06 19.11 21.97
N ALA A 387 -1.74 19.52 20.74
CA ALA A 387 -2.41 20.61 20.04
C ALA A 387 -3.83 20.26 19.53
N SER A 388 -4.11 18.99 19.19
CA SER A 388 -5.40 18.57 18.61
C SER A 388 -6.21 17.66 19.55
N PRO A 389 -7.39 18.12 20.04
CA PRO A 389 -8.36 17.26 20.71
C PRO A 389 -8.85 16.10 19.83
N VAL A 390 -8.93 16.31 18.51
CA VAL A 390 -9.36 15.29 17.54
C VAL A 390 -8.34 14.16 17.49
N LEU A 391 -7.06 14.47 17.29
CA LEU A 391 -5.99 13.46 17.24
C LEU A 391 -5.83 12.74 18.58
N ARG A 392 -6.01 13.45 19.71
CA ARG A 392 -6.02 12.84 21.04
C ARG A 392 -7.18 11.88 21.26
N GLY A 393 -8.35 12.17 20.66
CA GLY A 393 -9.47 11.24 20.61
C GLY A 393 -9.11 10.00 19.79
N LEU A 394 -8.62 10.21 18.56
CA LEU A 394 -8.23 9.14 17.65
C LEU A 394 -7.10 8.25 18.21
N SER A 395 -6.16 8.79 18.97
CA SER A 395 -5.06 8.02 19.57
C SER A 395 -5.52 6.98 20.59
N ARG A 396 -6.74 7.13 21.12
CA ARG A 396 -7.37 6.21 22.08
C ARG A 396 -8.29 5.21 21.39
N GLU A 397 -8.56 5.42 20.11
CA GLU A 397 -9.48 4.60 19.33
C GLU A 397 -8.71 3.57 18.52
N ARG A 398 -9.13 2.32 18.67
CA ARG A 398 -8.68 1.21 17.84
C ARG A 398 -9.87 0.64 17.10
N PHE A 399 -9.81 0.67 15.78
CA PHE A 399 -10.81 0.02 14.96
C PHE A 399 -10.53 -1.48 14.91
N VAL A 400 -11.45 -2.26 15.47
CA VAL A 400 -11.40 -3.73 15.42
C VAL A 400 -12.42 -4.24 14.41
N GLN A 401 -11.92 -4.89 13.37
CA GLN A 401 -12.73 -5.74 12.52
C GLN A 401 -12.56 -7.19 12.95
N HIS A 402 -13.62 -7.79 13.47
CA HIS A 402 -13.62 -9.19 13.86
C HIS A 402 -14.79 -9.91 13.18
N ARG A 403 -14.51 -10.93 12.35
CA ARG A 403 -15.52 -11.62 11.54
C ARG A 403 -15.20 -13.10 11.40
N ALA A 404 -16.23 -13.93 11.34
CA ALA A 404 -16.13 -15.25 10.74
C ALA A 404 -16.44 -15.12 9.24
N ILE A 405 -15.60 -15.68 8.37
CA ILE A 405 -15.77 -15.71 6.92
C ILE A 405 -15.86 -17.17 6.50
N PHE A 406 -16.88 -17.53 5.72
CA PHE A 406 -17.24 -18.93 5.46
C PHE A 406 -18.02 -19.11 4.15
N PRO A 407 -18.07 -20.33 3.59
CA PRO A 407 -18.81 -20.62 2.36
C PRO A 407 -20.30 -20.30 2.53
N PRO A 408 -20.97 -19.69 1.54
CA PRO A 408 -22.38 -19.31 1.62
C PRO A 408 -23.34 -20.47 1.93
N GLU A 409 -22.91 -21.71 1.65
CA GLU A 409 -23.65 -22.95 1.82
C GLU A 409 -24.00 -23.21 3.30
N ILE A 410 -23.15 -22.80 4.26
CA ILE A 410 -23.36 -23.01 5.70
C ILE A 410 -23.90 -21.78 6.44
N ARG A 411 -24.53 -20.85 5.70
CA ARG A 411 -24.95 -19.57 6.28
C ARG A 411 -26.06 -19.72 7.33
N GLY A 412 -26.91 -20.73 7.23
CA GLY A 412 -27.97 -20.98 8.21
C GLY A 412 -27.39 -21.45 9.54
N GLU A 413 -26.55 -22.47 9.44
CA GLU A 413 -25.90 -23.19 10.53
C GLU A 413 -24.92 -22.29 11.32
N VAL A 414 -24.25 -21.36 10.65
CA VAL A 414 -23.36 -20.40 11.34
C VAL A 414 -24.16 -19.31 12.09
N ARG A 415 -25.44 -19.10 11.78
CA ARG A 415 -26.29 -18.11 12.46
C ARG A 415 -26.98 -18.66 13.70
N GLU A 416 -27.27 -19.95 13.72
CA GLU A 416 -27.76 -20.70 14.87
C GLU A 416 -26.66 -20.85 15.93
#